data_AF-A0A9P4MZJ2-F1
#
_entry.id   AF-A0A9P4MZJ2-F1
#
_cell.length_a   1.000
_cell.length_b   1.000
_cell.length_c   1.000
_cell.angle_alpha   90.00
_cell.angle_beta   90.00
_cell.angle_gamma   90.00
#
_symmetry.space_group_name_H-M   'P 1'
#
loop_
_entity.id
_entity.type
_entity.pdbx_description
1 polymer ?
#
loop_
_entity_poly.entity_id
_entity_poly.type
_entity_poly.pdbx_seq_one_letter_code
_entity_poly.pdbx_strand_id
1 'polypeptide(L)'
;MPPPRICPGLMAQFSQLTISSARPRLIAPQPNIPLFLLPSLKPAVRAFSTTTSRLNWLAPKAGESRKSRKGRPRVPTGGSMRGTTVVWGDYGLRMRDHDRRISAKQLHIAEETIKKRLRGMKFRLYMRIAANIGVYTSGNEARMGKGKGSFDHWAARVAVSKVIFEIKGELHEQVVRDAFRLAGNKLPGLYEFVKRGDPGKMGITKVGGVNGVTAEELKRPRRKLPLEEAAAGLPAATPSVPTQPSAVA
;
A
#
# COMPACT_ATOMS: atom_id res chain seq x y z
N MET A 1 53.53 5.10 -24.77
CA MET A 1 54.08 6.45 -25.00
C MET A 1 52.98 7.49 -24.79
N PRO A 2 53.13 8.47 -23.88
CA PRO A 2 52.22 9.62 -23.79
C PRO A 2 52.62 10.73 -24.79
N PRO A 3 51.68 11.58 -25.25
CA PRO A 3 51.98 12.70 -26.16
C PRO A 3 52.64 13.89 -25.45
N PRO A 4 53.37 14.77 -26.18
CA PRO A 4 54.17 15.84 -25.59
C PRO A 4 53.32 16.98 -25.01
N ARG A 5 53.80 17.54 -23.88
CA ARG A 5 53.19 18.71 -23.20
C ARG A 5 53.71 19.99 -23.84
N ILE A 6 52.80 20.87 -24.26
CA ILE A 6 53.10 22.20 -24.78
C ILE A 6 53.25 23.17 -23.60
N CYS A 7 54.36 23.92 -23.56
CA CYS A 7 54.59 24.98 -22.57
C CYS A 7 53.74 26.23 -22.88
N PRO A 8 53.06 26.84 -21.90
CA PRO A 8 52.38 28.12 -22.11
C PRO A 8 53.39 29.28 -22.20
N GLY A 9 53.14 30.20 -23.12
CA GLY A 9 54.03 31.32 -23.44
C GLY A 9 54.02 32.48 -22.45
N LEU A 10 55.09 33.28 -22.53
CA LEU A 10 55.52 34.39 -21.66
C LEU A 10 54.47 35.49 -21.40
N MET A 11 53.41 35.55 -22.21
CA MET A 11 52.32 36.55 -22.08
C MET A 11 51.29 36.23 -20.99
N ALA A 12 51.27 35.00 -20.46
CA ALA A 12 50.37 34.60 -19.38
C ALA A 12 50.87 34.99 -17.97
N GLN A 13 52.04 35.64 -17.86
CA GLN A 13 52.76 35.84 -16.60
C GLN A 13 52.67 37.28 -16.03
N PHE A 14 51.93 38.19 -16.68
CA PHE A 14 51.88 39.62 -16.30
C PHE A 14 50.59 40.08 -15.60
N SER A 15 49.66 39.19 -15.21
CA SER A 15 48.39 39.58 -14.60
C SER A 15 48.37 39.61 -13.05
N GLN A 16 49.53 39.55 -12.39
CA GLN A 16 49.61 39.58 -10.91
C GLN A 16 50.61 40.61 -10.36
N LEU A 17 50.48 41.88 -10.75
CA LEU A 17 51.20 42.97 -10.09
C LEU A 17 50.22 44.07 -9.68
N THR A 18 49.87 44.10 -8.39
CA THR A 18 49.24 45.26 -7.74
C THR A 18 50.23 45.86 -6.74
N ILE A 19 50.53 47.14 -6.93
CA ILE A 19 51.45 47.96 -6.14
C ILE A 19 50.74 48.40 -4.85
N SER A 20 51.33 48.13 -3.69
CA SER A 20 50.93 48.75 -2.42
C SER A 20 52.11 49.50 -1.83
N SER A 21 51.90 50.79 -1.54
CA SER A 21 52.88 51.73 -1.02
C SER A 21 52.99 51.62 0.50
N ALA A 22 54.19 51.28 0.99
CA ALA A 22 54.49 51.26 2.42
C ALA A 22 54.96 52.64 2.92
N ARG A 23 54.44 53.10 4.07
CA ARG A 23 55.08 54.09 4.95
C ARG A 23 55.60 53.39 6.21
N PRO A 24 56.74 53.80 6.79
CA PRO A 24 57.28 53.18 7.99
C PRO A 24 56.64 53.79 9.25
N ARG A 25 56.35 52.96 10.27
CA ARG A 25 56.17 53.40 11.66
C ARG A 25 56.98 52.52 12.60
N LEU A 26 57.49 53.18 13.63
CA LEU A 26 58.47 52.74 14.61
C LEU A 26 57.97 51.65 15.56
N ILE A 27 58.97 50.97 16.10
CA ILE A 27 58.99 49.76 16.94
C ILE A 27 58.37 49.98 18.34
N ALA A 28 57.58 49.00 18.79
CA ALA A 28 57.46 48.62 20.20
C ALA A 28 57.16 47.11 20.29
N PRO A 29 57.73 46.37 21.27
CA PRO A 29 57.65 44.91 21.32
C PRO A 29 56.32 44.48 21.96
N GLN A 30 55.59 43.59 21.31
CA GLN A 30 54.43 42.91 21.89
C GLN A 30 54.70 41.40 21.89
N PRO A 31 54.36 40.68 22.97
CA PRO A 31 54.62 39.26 23.09
C PRO A 31 53.80 38.46 22.06
N ASN A 32 54.48 37.54 21.39
CA ASN A 32 53.93 36.55 20.48
C ASN A 32 52.79 35.77 21.15
N ILE A 33 51.55 36.12 20.84
CA ILE A 33 50.39 35.25 21.00
C ILE A 33 49.93 34.93 19.58
N PRO A 34 50.02 33.67 19.10
CA PRO A 34 49.51 33.33 17.79
C PRO A 34 47.98 33.42 17.81
N LEU A 35 47.45 34.48 17.20
CA LEU A 35 46.03 34.64 16.89
C LEU A 35 45.71 33.65 15.76
N PHE A 36 45.54 32.38 16.13
CA PHE A 36 44.89 31.41 15.24
C PHE A 36 43.53 31.98 14.88
N LEU A 37 43.31 32.17 13.58
CA LEU A 37 41.99 32.38 12.99
C LEU A 37 41.02 31.37 13.61
N LEU A 38 40.17 31.82 14.53
CA LEU A 38 39.04 31.02 14.96
C LEU A 38 38.20 30.75 13.71
N PRO A 39 38.03 29.49 13.27
CA PRO A 39 36.96 29.20 12.34
C PRO A 39 35.67 29.63 13.04
N SER A 40 34.86 30.45 12.37
CA SER A 40 33.48 30.69 12.76
C SER A 40 32.81 29.31 12.88
N LEU A 41 32.74 28.80 14.11
CA LEU A 41 31.96 27.63 14.46
C LEU A 41 30.53 28.07 14.23
N LYS A 42 30.00 27.81 13.03
CA LYS A 42 28.57 27.75 12.81
C LYS A 42 28.05 26.87 13.95
N PRO A 43 27.20 27.39 14.86
CA PRO A 43 26.73 26.58 15.95
C PRO A 43 26.00 25.41 15.31
N ALA A 44 26.55 24.21 15.48
CA ALA A 44 25.91 22.97 15.08
C ALA A 44 24.77 22.71 16.06
N VAL A 45 23.78 23.61 16.08
CA VAL A 45 22.50 23.37 16.72
C VAL A 45 21.83 22.33 15.83
N ARG A 46 22.12 21.05 16.10
CA ARG A 46 21.16 20.01 15.77
C ARG A 46 19.89 20.41 16.49
N ALA A 47 18.93 20.97 15.77
CA ALA A 47 17.59 21.15 16.30
C ALA A 47 17.10 19.77 16.70
N PHE A 48 17.15 19.47 18.00
CA PHE A 48 16.41 18.35 18.56
C PHE A 48 14.95 18.66 18.30
N SER A 49 14.43 18.16 17.17
CA SER A 49 13.01 18.22 16.89
C SER A 49 12.34 17.34 17.93
N THR A 50 11.75 17.98 18.94
CA THR A 50 10.93 17.33 19.97
C THR A 50 9.59 16.86 19.40
N THR A 51 9.29 17.20 18.14
CA THR A 51 8.12 16.70 17.42
C THR A 51 8.28 15.21 17.17
N THR A 52 7.59 14.40 17.97
CA THR A 52 7.47 12.96 17.73
C THR A 52 6.98 12.75 16.30
N SER A 53 7.77 12.06 15.47
CA SER A 53 7.35 11.68 14.13
C SER A 53 6.05 10.87 14.27
N ARG A 54 4.92 11.43 13.81
CA ARG A 54 3.65 10.71 13.86
C ARG A 54 3.80 9.44 13.03
N LEU A 55 3.65 8.28 13.69
CA LEU A 55 3.71 6.99 13.02
C LEU A 55 2.62 6.96 11.94
N ASN A 56 3.01 6.71 10.70
CA ASN A 56 2.12 6.71 9.55
C ASN A 56 2.04 5.30 8.97
N TRP A 57 0.84 4.75 8.81
CA TRP A 57 0.62 3.43 8.23
C TRP A 57 0.98 3.34 6.73
N LEU A 58 1.17 4.49 6.09
CA LEU A 58 1.57 4.65 4.69
C LEU A 58 3.09 4.58 4.47
N ALA A 59 3.90 4.61 5.55
CA ALA A 59 5.36 4.50 5.46
C ALA A 59 5.96 3.87 6.73
N PRO A 60 6.81 2.84 6.62
CA PRO A 60 7.46 2.25 7.79
C PRO A 60 8.44 3.22 8.45
N LYS A 61 8.48 3.19 9.80
CA LYS A 61 9.31 4.10 10.61
C LYS A 61 10.81 4.06 10.26
N ALA A 62 11.35 2.86 10.07
CA ALA A 62 12.79 2.66 9.85
C ALA A 62 13.19 2.66 8.36
N GLY A 63 12.25 2.93 7.44
CA GLY A 63 12.48 2.73 6.02
C GLY A 63 12.80 1.27 5.66
N GLU A 64 13.41 1.06 4.49
CA GLU A 64 13.83 -0.27 4.05
C GLU A 64 15.37 -0.38 4.03
N SER A 65 15.91 -1.40 4.70
CA SER A 65 17.37 -1.62 4.77
C SER A 65 18.00 -1.93 3.41
N ARG A 66 17.27 -2.60 2.51
CA ARG A 66 17.73 -2.95 1.16
C ARG A 66 16.58 -2.91 0.17
N LYS A 67 16.84 -2.43 -1.06
CA LYS A 67 15.81 -2.27 -2.10
C LYS A 67 14.96 -3.55 -2.31
N SER A 68 13.67 -3.50 -2.04
CA SER A 68 12.71 -4.61 -2.18
C SER A 68 12.54 -5.16 -3.60
N ARG A 69 12.55 -6.49 -3.79
CA ARG A 69 12.18 -7.10 -5.08
C ARG A 69 10.68 -6.89 -5.37
N LYS A 70 10.28 -6.88 -6.65
CA LYS A 70 8.89 -6.64 -7.07
C LYS A 70 7.90 -7.60 -6.38
N GLY A 71 8.20 -8.90 -6.35
CA GLY A 71 7.33 -9.94 -5.78
C GLY A 71 5.96 -10.03 -6.48
N ARG A 72 5.02 -10.77 -5.87
CA ARG A 72 3.61 -10.84 -6.28
C ARG A 72 2.71 -10.79 -5.05
N PRO A 73 1.46 -10.29 -5.14
CA PRO A 73 0.51 -10.42 -4.06
C PRO A 73 0.20 -11.89 -3.77
N ARG A 74 -0.32 -12.16 -2.56
CA ARG A 74 -0.61 -13.52 -2.11
C ARG A 74 -1.94 -14.00 -2.71
N VAL A 75 -1.92 -15.15 -3.38
CA VAL A 75 -3.13 -15.85 -3.84
C VAL A 75 -3.40 -17.04 -2.91
N PRO A 76 -4.48 -17.04 -2.11
CA PRO A 76 -4.74 -18.07 -1.11
C PRO A 76 -5.41 -19.32 -1.71
N THR A 77 -4.64 -20.24 -2.27
CA THR A 77 -5.18 -21.52 -2.82
C THR A 77 -5.63 -22.50 -1.73
N GLY A 78 -4.98 -22.49 -0.56
CA GLY A 78 -5.31 -23.38 0.57
C GLY A 78 -6.55 -23.00 1.39
N GLY A 79 -7.46 -22.19 0.84
CA GLY A 79 -8.71 -21.83 1.51
C GLY A 79 -8.60 -20.83 2.67
N SER A 80 -7.59 -19.95 2.65
CA SER A 80 -7.36 -18.97 3.73
C SER A 80 -8.37 -17.82 3.67
N MET A 81 -9.19 -17.65 4.70
CA MET A 81 -10.15 -16.54 4.85
C MET A 81 -9.59 -15.33 5.63
N ARG A 82 -8.28 -15.30 5.91
CA ARG A 82 -7.66 -14.30 6.77
C ARG A 82 -7.79 -12.88 6.19
N GLY A 83 -8.39 -11.98 6.96
CA GLY A 83 -8.57 -10.58 6.57
C GLY A 83 -9.71 -10.35 5.58
N THR A 84 -10.59 -11.33 5.38
CA THR A 84 -11.78 -11.19 4.50
C THR A 84 -13.05 -10.79 5.26
N THR A 85 -13.01 -10.84 6.59
CA THR A 85 -14.09 -10.42 7.51
C THR A 85 -13.74 -9.10 8.19
N VAL A 86 -14.78 -8.38 8.59
CA VAL A 86 -14.68 -7.17 9.41
C VAL A 86 -14.41 -7.58 10.86
N VAL A 87 -13.41 -6.96 11.51
CA VAL A 87 -12.97 -7.35 12.87
C VAL A 87 -13.16 -6.23 13.89
N TRP A 88 -12.77 -5.00 13.58
CA TRP A 88 -12.74 -3.88 14.53
C TRP A 88 -13.91 -2.91 14.36
N GLY A 89 -14.32 -2.65 13.10
CA GLY A 89 -15.43 -1.77 12.75
C GLY A 89 -16.77 -2.48 12.58
N ASP A 90 -17.82 -1.70 12.33
CA ASP A 90 -19.17 -2.20 12.07
C ASP A 90 -19.38 -2.40 10.56
N TYR A 91 -18.69 -1.60 9.75
CA TYR A 91 -18.70 -1.65 8.30
C TYR A 91 -17.29 -1.70 7.74
N GLY A 92 -17.12 -2.26 6.54
CA GLY A 92 -15.83 -2.34 5.86
C GLY A 92 -15.89 -2.22 4.35
N LEU A 93 -14.76 -1.82 3.77
CA LEU A 93 -14.50 -1.79 2.33
C LEU A 93 -13.62 -2.98 1.95
N ARG A 94 -14.18 -3.94 1.21
CA ARG A 94 -13.49 -5.17 0.79
C ARG A 94 -13.21 -5.15 -0.71
N MET A 95 -12.03 -5.59 -1.11
CA MET A 95 -11.71 -5.77 -2.54
C MET A 95 -12.52 -6.93 -3.11
N ARG A 96 -13.27 -6.71 -4.21
CA ARG A 96 -14.08 -7.75 -4.86
C ARG A 96 -13.39 -8.38 -6.08
N ASP A 97 -12.57 -7.57 -6.74
CA ASP A 97 -11.86 -7.88 -7.97
C ASP A 97 -10.60 -8.74 -7.73
N HIS A 98 -9.59 -8.64 -8.60
CA HIS A 98 -8.29 -9.29 -8.51
C HIS A 98 -7.33 -8.69 -7.48
N ASP A 99 -6.30 -9.47 -7.10
CA ASP A 99 -5.22 -9.03 -6.24
C ASP A 99 -4.36 -7.97 -6.93
N ARG A 100 -3.99 -6.93 -6.17
CA ARG A 100 -3.29 -5.77 -6.70
C ARG A 100 -2.26 -5.25 -5.72
N ARG A 101 -1.30 -4.49 -6.25
CA ARG A 101 -0.40 -3.67 -5.45
C ARG A 101 -0.93 -2.24 -5.45
N ILE A 102 -1.39 -1.78 -4.29
CA ILE A 102 -1.97 -0.45 -4.11
C ILE A 102 -0.89 0.50 -3.58
N SER A 103 -0.75 1.67 -4.18
CA SER A 103 0.23 2.66 -3.72
C SER A 103 -0.24 3.39 -2.47
N ALA A 104 0.71 3.88 -1.67
CA ALA A 104 0.42 4.68 -0.48
C ALA A 104 -0.37 5.95 -0.82
N LYS A 105 -0.10 6.58 -1.97
CA LYS A 105 -0.84 7.75 -2.46
C LYS A 105 -2.32 7.44 -2.68
N GLN A 106 -2.63 6.31 -3.32
CA GLN A 106 -4.02 5.89 -3.55
C GLN A 106 -4.75 5.61 -2.24
N LEU A 107 -4.07 4.96 -1.29
CA LEU A 107 -4.60 4.69 0.04
C LEU A 107 -4.89 5.96 0.83
N HIS A 108 -3.99 6.94 0.76
CA HIS A 108 -4.21 8.26 1.36
C HIS A 108 -5.42 8.98 0.75
N ILE A 109 -5.52 9.01 -0.58
CA ILE A 109 -6.66 9.64 -1.27
C ILE A 109 -7.98 8.98 -0.86
N ALA A 110 -8.00 7.65 -0.74
CA ALA A 110 -9.18 6.92 -0.30
C ALA A 110 -9.55 7.24 1.16
N GLU A 111 -8.57 7.27 2.07
CA GLU A 111 -8.76 7.67 3.46
C GLU A 111 -9.31 9.10 3.57
N GLU A 112 -8.72 10.04 2.85
CA GLU A 112 -9.15 11.44 2.80
C GLU A 112 -10.56 11.58 2.25
N THR A 113 -10.91 10.81 1.21
CA THR A 113 -12.26 10.79 0.63
C THR A 113 -13.30 10.35 1.66
N ILE A 114 -13.02 9.30 2.44
CA ILE A 114 -13.88 8.83 3.53
C ILE A 114 -14.04 9.91 4.59
N LYS A 115 -12.92 10.49 5.06
CA LYS A 115 -12.93 11.55 6.08
C LYS A 115 -13.70 12.78 5.62
N LYS A 116 -13.57 13.17 4.34
CA LYS A 116 -14.29 14.29 3.75
C LYS A 116 -15.80 14.03 3.72
N ARG A 117 -16.22 12.82 3.34
CA ARG A 117 -17.65 12.47 3.27
C ARG A 117 -18.33 12.37 4.64
N LEU A 118 -17.56 11.95 5.66
CA LEU A 118 -18.03 11.78 7.04
C LEU A 118 -17.66 12.96 7.95
N ARG A 119 -17.25 14.09 7.37
CA ARG A 119 -16.85 15.28 8.13
C ARG A 119 -18.01 15.75 9.01
N GLY A 120 -17.71 16.02 10.28
CA GLY A 120 -18.70 16.46 11.28
C GLY A 120 -19.43 15.32 12.01
N MET A 121 -19.20 14.06 11.62
CA MET A 121 -19.77 12.89 12.28
C MET A 121 -18.77 12.25 13.24
N LYS A 122 -19.28 11.56 14.27
CA LYS A 122 -18.45 10.81 15.22
C LYS A 122 -18.15 9.42 14.68
N PHE A 123 -16.93 9.19 14.20
CA PHE A 123 -16.50 7.89 13.70
C PHE A 123 -15.03 7.62 13.98
N ARG A 124 -14.68 6.33 13.98
CA ARG A 124 -13.31 5.85 14.03
C ARG A 124 -13.03 5.00 12.79
N LEU A 125 -12.04 5.42 12.01
CA LEU A 125 -11.56 4.71 10.84
C LEU A 125 -10.39 3.80 11.23
N TYR A 126 -10.42 2.55 10.77
CA TYR A 126 -9.33 1.60 10.92
C TYR A 126 -8.79 1.21 9.55
N MET A 127 -7.46 1.15 9.47
CA MET A 127 -6.74 0.72 8.28
C MET A 127 -6.26 -0.71 8.51
N ARG A 128 -6.77 -1.66 7.73
CA ARG A 128 -6.47 -3.10 7.86
C ARG A 128 -5.17 -3.51 7.17
N ILE A 129 -4.67 -2.65 6.29
CA ILE A 129 -3.44 -2.87 5.53
C ILE A 129 -2.45 -1.74 5.81
N ALA A 130 -1.16 -2.02 5.64
CA ALA A 130 -0.09 -1.04 5.74
C ALA A 130 0.75 -1.05 4.46
N ALA A 131 1.26 0.11 4.05
CA ALA A 131 2.15 0.22 2.90
C ALA A 131 3.59 -0.04 3.36
N ASN A 132 3.97 -1.32 3.35
CA ASN A 132 5.22 -1.80 3.92
C ASN A 132 6.30 -2.15 2.88
N ILE A 133 6.00 -2.04 1.59
CA ILE A 133 6.93 -2.44 0.51
C ILE A 133 7.39 -1.21 -0.25
N GLY A 134 8.71 -1.03 -0.37
CA GLY A 134 9.30 0.00 -1.21
C GLY A 134 9.23 -0.37 -2.69
N VAL A 135 8.69 0.53 -3.51
CA VAL A 135 8.72 0.43 -4.97
C VAL A 135 9.90 1.26 -5.49
N TYR A 136 10.69 0.64 -6.35
CA TYR A 136 11.86 1.26 -6.97
C TYR A 136 11.68 1.24 -8.48
N THR A 137 11.79 2.42 -9.09
CA THR A 137 11.49 2.62 -10.51
C THR A 137 12.76 3.17 -11.18
N SER A 138 13.13 2.63 -12.34
CA SER A 138 14.17 3.23 -13.17
C SER A 138 13.55 4.37 -13.97
N GLY A 139 14.30 5.45 -14.21
CA GLY A 139 13.83 6.55 -15.05
C GLY A 139 13.42 6.04 -16.44
N ASN A 140 12.33 6.58 -16.98
CA ASN A 140 11.81 6.17 -18.29
C ASN A 140 12.81 6.50 -19.42
N GLU A 141 13.65 7.52 -19.24
CA GLU A 141 14.72 7.86 -20.18
C GLU A 141 15.92 6.89 -20.18
N ALA A 142 16.08 6.09 -19.12
CA ALA A 142 17.27 5.26 -18.93
C ALA A 142 17.14 3.92 -19.68
N ARG A 143 18.21 3.52 -20.38
CA ARG A 143 18.30 2.20 -21.02
C ARG A 143 18.39 1.06 -19.98
N MET A 144 17.97 -0.13 -20.41
CA MET A 144 18.02 -1.35 -19.61
C MET A 144 19.46 -1.74 -19.21
N GLY A 145 19.64 -2.36 -18.05
CA GLY A 145 20.91 -3.00 -17.65
C GLY A 145 21.78 -2.24 -16.63
N LYS A 146 21.47 -0.98 -16.29
CA LYS A 146 22.27 -0.17 -15.33
C LYS A 146 21.95 -0.43 -13.84
N GLY A 147 21.52 -1.65 -13.51
CA GLY A 147 21.11 -2.01 -12.16
C GLY A 147 19.70 -1.53 -11.80
N LYS A 148 19.44 -1.38 -10.50
CA LYS A 148 18.10 -1.10 -9.96
C LYS A 148 17.91 0.39 -9.66
N GLY A 149 16.78 0.94 -10.08
CA GLY A 149 16.42 2.36 -9.92
C GLY A 149 16.33 2.88 -8.48
N SER A 150 15.98 4.17 -8.37
CA SER A 150 15.79 4.88 -7.10
C SER A 150 14.45 4.52 -6.45
N PHE A 151 14.28 4.89 -5.17
CA PHE A 151 13.02 4.73 -4.47
C PHE A 151 11.97 5.70 -5.03
N ASP A 152 10.76 5.21 -5.22
CA ASP A 152 9.64 5.98 -5.79
C ASP A 152 8.56 6.18 -4.72
N HIS A 153 7.89 5.10 -4.30
CA HIS A 153 6.82 5.18 -3.29
C HIS A 153 6.65 3.87 -2.50
N TRP A 154 5.95 3.97 -1.38
CA TRP A 154 5.49 2.83 -0.61
C TRP A 154 4.22 2.23 -1.20
N ALA A 155 4.09 0.91 -1.13
CA ALA A 155 2.91 0.19 -1.60
C ALA A 155 2.55 -0.98 -0.69
N ALA A 156 1.29 -1.41 -0.77
CA ALA A 156 0.76 -2.58 -0.09
C ALA A 156 0.37 -3.66 -1.11
N ARG A 157 0.73 -4.92 -0.85
CA ARG A 157 0.22 -6.07 -1.60
C ARG A 157 -1.10 -6.52 -0.97
N VAL A 158 -2.19 -6.42 -1.72
CA VAL A 158 -3.54 -6.76 -1.26
C VAL A 158 -4.01 -7.99 -2.01
N ALA A 159 -4.41 -9.02 -1.26
CA ALA A 159 -5.00 -10.23 -1.82
C ALA A 159 -6.48 -10.01 -2.16
N VAL A 160 -7.03 -10.88 -3.01
CA VAL A 160 -8.47 -10.92 -3.33
C VAL A 160 -9.30 -11.00 -2.05
N SER A 161 -10.47 -10.35 -2.04
CA SER A 161 -11.42 -10.40 -0.92
C SER A 161 -10.88 -9.85 0.40
N LYS A 162 -9.77 -9.10 0.41
CA LYS A 162 -9.24 -8.52 1.64
C LYS A 162 -9.93 -7.19 1.98
N VAL A 163 -10.24 -7.00 3.26
CA VAL A 163 -10.78 -5.74 3.79
C VAL A 163 -9.64 -4.74 3.91
N ILE A 164 -9.86 -3.51 3.42
CA ILE A 164 -8.88 -2.42 3.41
C ILE A 164 -9.15 -1.44 4.54
N PHE A 165 -10.39 -0.94 4.61
CA PHE A 165 -10.83 0.03 5.61
C PHE A 165 -12.00 -0.53 6.40
N GLU A 166 -12.09 -0.14 7.66
CA GLU A 166 -13.24 -0.38 8.51
C GLU A 166 -13.64 0.90 9.24
N ILE A 167 -14.93 1.06 9.48
CA ILE A 167 -15.47 2.19 10.23
C ILE A 167 -16.27 1.66 11.40
N LYS A 168 -16.03 2.23 12.58
CA LYS A 168 -16.87 2.09 13.77
C LYS A 168 -17.47 3.44 14.14
N GLY A 169 -18.76 3.49 14.44
CA GLY A 169 -19.39 4.72 14.89
C GLY A 169 -20.91 4.70 14.71
N GLU A 170 -21.57 5.66 15.35
CA GLU A 170 -23.00 5.87 15.24
C GLU A 170 -23.31 6.57 13.91
N LEU A 171 -23.31 5.78 12.83
CA LEU A 171 -23.53 6.25 11.46
C LEU A 171 -24.62 5.43 10.80
N HIS A 172 -25.51 6.12 10.08
CA HIS A 172 -26.48 5.46 9.24
C HIS A 172 -25.78 4.73 8.08
N GLU A 173 -26.20 3.48 7.82
CA GLU A 173 -25.55 2.60 6.84
C GLU A 173 -25.39 3.24 5.47
N GLN A 174 -26.42 3.94 4.98
CA GLN A 174 -26.40 4.54 3.64
C GLN A 174 -25.30 5.60 3.49
N VAL A 175 -25.01 6.35 4.56
CA VAL A 175 -23.95 7.37 4.56
C VAL A 175 -22.58 6.70 4.46
N VAL A 176 -22.38 5.62 5.21
CA VAL A 176 -21.14 4.84 5.18
C VAL A 176 -20.95 4.16 3.83
N ARG A 177 -22.02 3.59 3.28
CA ARG A 177 -22.03 2.96 1.96
C ARG A 177 -21.63 3.95 0.86
N ASP A 178 -22.16 5.18 0.91
CA ASP A 178 -21.79 6.23 -0.04
C ASP A 178 -20.32 6.68 0.12
N ALA A 179 -19.84 6.85 1.36
CA ALA A 179 -18.42 7.17 1.61
C ALA A 179 -17.48 6.09 1.05
N PHE A 180 -17.82 4.82 1.25
CA PHE A 180 -17.05 3.69 0.75
C PHE A 180 -17.13 3.52 -0.77
N ARG A 181 -18.27 3.83 -1.39
CA ARG A 181 -18.41 3.89 -2.84
C ARG A 181 -17.48 4.94 -3.45
N LEU A 182 -17.47 6.16 -2.90
CA LEU A 182 -16.58 7.23 -3.35
C LEU A 182 -15.11 6.86 -3.19
N ALA A 183 -14.74 6.25 -2.06
CA ALA A 183 -13.38 5.77 -1.82
C ALA A 183 -12.97 4.65 -2.79
N GLY A 184 -13.86 3.70 -3.04
CA GLY A 184 -13.66 2.61 -4.00
C GLY A 184 -13.34 3.12 -5.40
N ASN A 185 -14.02 4.18 -5.85
CA ASN A 185 -13.77 4.81 -7.16
C ASN A 185 -12.40 5.49 -7.27
N LYS A 186 -11.73 5.81 -6.14
CA LYS A 186 -10.38 6.39 -6.11
C LYS A 186 -9.29 5.33 -5.99
N LEU A 187 -9.65 4.11 -5.59
CA LEU A 187 -8.75 2.99 -5.48
C LEU A 187 -8.69 2.19 -6.79
N PRO A 188 -7.58 1.49 -7.07
CA PRO A 188 -7.49 0.62 -8.24
C PRO A 188 -8.25 -0.69 -8.02
N GLY A 189 -9.29 -0.93 -8.81
CA GLY A 189 -10.07 -2.17 -8.81
C GLY A 189 -11.51 -1.97 -8.36
N LEU A 190 -12.24 -3.08 -8.22
CA LEU A 190 -13.63 -3.05 -7.75
C LEU A 190 -13.71 -3.43 -6.28
N TYR A 191 -14.53 -2.70 -5.55
CA TYR A 191 -14.71 -2.85 -4.11
C TYR A 191 -16.18 -3.11 -3.78
N GLU A 192 -16.41 -3.77 -2.66
CA GLU A 192 -17.73 -4.05 -2.13
C GLU A 192 -17.83 -3.58 -0.67
N PHE A 193 -19.04 -3.18 -0.30
CA PHE A 193 -19.42 -2.88 1.07
C PHE A 193 -19.66 -4.19 1.85
N VAL A 194 -19.20 -4.24 3.10
CA VAL A 194 -19.33 -5.41 3.97
C VAL A 194 -19.75 -4.96 5.36
N LYS A 195 -20.67 -5.70 5.99
CA LYS A 195 -21.08 -5.49 7.38
C LYS A 195 -20.34 -6.43 8.32
N ARG A 196 -20.28 -6.06 9.60
CA ARG A 196 -19.89 -6.99 10.67
C ARG A 196 -20.92 -8.12 10.73
N GLY A 197 -20.43 -9.35 10.85
CA GLY A 197 -21.26 -10.55 10.84
C GLY A 197 -21.45 -11.15 9.44
N ASP A 198 -21.14 -10.42 8.38
CA ASP A 198 -21.18 -11.00 7.02
C ASP A 198 -20.15 -12.15 6.90
N PRO A 199 -20.51 -13.22 6.17
CA PRO A 199 -19.59 -14.32 5.93
C PRO A 199 -18.31 -13.85 5.24
N GLY A 200 -17.19 -14.45 5.67
CA GLY A 200 -15.91 -14.26 5.00
C GLY A 200 -15.92 -14.85 3.59
N LYS A 201 -14.89 -14.52 2.82
CA LYS A 201 -14.70 -15.08 1.48
C LYS A 201 -13.48 -16.00 1.45
N MET A 202 -13.65 -17.18 0.88
CA MET A 202 -12.56 -18.07 0.53
C MET A 202 -12.23 -17.87 -0.95
N GLY A 203 -11.13 -17.16 -1.23
CA GLY A 203 -10.85 -16.68 -2.57
C GLY A 203 -11.95 -15.70 -3.02
N ILE A 204 -12.75 -16.10 -4.00
CA ILE A 204 -13.90 -15.34 -4.52
C ILE A 204 -15.24 -15.77 -3.90
N THR A 205 -15.32 -16.98 -3.35
CA THR A 205 -16.57 -17.59 -2.88
C THR A 205 -16.89 -17.14 -1.45
N LYS A 206 -18.13 -16.71 -1.18
CA LYS A 206 -18.62 -16.41 0.17
C LYS A 206 -18.89 -17.73 0.91
N VAL A 207 -18.35 -17.88 2.12
CA VAL A 207 -18.47 -19.10 2.94
C VAL A 207 -19.45 -18.85 4.09
N GLY A 208 -20.55 -19.62 4.16
CA GLY A 208 -21.61 -19.40 5.16
C GLY A 208 -22.62 -18.31 4.78
N GLY A 209 -22.79 -18.04 3.48
CA GLY A 209 -23.86 -17.17 2.97
C GLY A 209 -25.17 -17.92 2.72
N VAL A 210 -26.07 -17.28 1.96
CA VAL A 210 -27.41 -17.81 1.60
C VAL A 210 -27.37 -19.22 1.00
N ASN A 211 -26.27 -19.57 0.31
CA ASN A 211 -26.10 -20.88 -0.32
C ASN A 211 -25.59 -21.97 0.64
N GLY A 212 -25.39 -21.68 1.93
CA GLY A 212 -24.93 -22.67 2.91
C GLY A 212 -23.51 -23.21 2.74
N VAL A 213 -22.77 -22.78 1.70
CA VAL A 213 -21.46 -23.34 1.33
C VAL A 213 -20.47 -23.27 2.49
N THR A 214 -20.03 -24.43 2.97
CA THR A 214 -19.08 -24.54 4.08
C THR A 214 -17.63 -24.56 3.58
N ALA A 215 -16.69 -24.17 4.44
CA ALA A 215 -15.27 -24.20 4.11
C ALA A 215 -14.76 -25.62 3.79
N GLU A 216 -15.36 -26.64 4.42
CA GLU A 216 -15.02 -28.03 4.22
C GLU A 216 -15.52 -28.54 2.87
N GLU A 217 -16.74 -28.18 2.50
CA GLU A 217 -17.30 -28.52 1.20
C GLU A 217 -16.47 -27.97 0.05
N LEU A 218 -15.95 -26.74 0.16
CA LEU A 218 -15.06 -26.17 -0.86
C LEU A 218 -13.74 -26.94 -1.01
N LYS A 219 -13.29 -27.63 0.04
CA LYS A 219 -12.07 -28.45 0.04
C LYS A 219 -12.32 -29.88 -0.42
N ARG A 220 -13.57 -30.35 -0.45
CA ARG A 220 -13.88 -31.71 -0.92
C ARG A 220 -13.52 -31.84 -2.40
N PRO A 221 -12.84 -32.94 -2.80
CA PRO A 221 -12.50 -33.17 -4.21
C PRO A 221 -13.73 -33.27 -5.12
N ARG A 222 -14.85 -33.80 -4.59
CA ARG A 222 -16.12 -33.94 -5.31
C ARG A 222 -17.19 -33.08 -4.62
N ARG A 223 -17.83 -32.19 -5.38
CA ARG A 223 -18.97 -31.39 -4.91
C ARG A 223 -20.26 -32.08 -5.34
N LYS A 224 -21.25 -32.11 -4.46
CA LYS A 224 -22.62 -32.48 -4.85
C LYS A 224 -23.17 -31.32 -5.67
N LEU A 225 -23.62 -31.61 -6.89
CA LEU A 225 -24.24 -30.59 -7.73
C LEU A 225 -25.65 -30.30 -7.20
N PRO A 226 -26.15 -29.06 -7.29
CA PRO A 226 -27.52 -28.74 -6.86
C PRO A 226 -28.62 -29.59 -7.52
N LEU A 227 -28.35 -30.15 -8.71
CA LEU A 227 -29.26 -31.08 -9.41
C LEU A 227 -29.49 -32.38 -8.64
N GLU A 228 -28.47 -32.88 -7.94
CA GLU A 228 -28.57 -34.11 -7.14
C GLU A 228 -29.39 -33.89 -5.86
N GLU A 229 -29.27 -32.70 -5.24
CA GLU A 229 -30.10 -32.30 -4.10
C GLU A 229 -31.56 -32.03 -4.52
N ALA A 230 -31.77 -31.40 -5.68
CA ALA A 230 -33.10 -31.21 -6.24
C ALA A 230 -33.75 -32.55 -6.64
N ALA A 231 -32.98 -33.47 -7.21
CA ALA A 231 -33.44 -34.81 -7.58
C ALA A 231 -33.78 -35.66 -6.34
N ALA A 232 -32.99 -35.56 -5.27
CA ALA A 232 -33.27 -36.24 -4.00
C ALA A 232 -34.49 -35.69 -3.25
N GLY A 233 -34.92 -34.45 -3.57
CA GLY A 233 -36.11 -33.82 -3.01
C GLY A 233 -37.41 -34.10 -3.77
N LEU A 234 -37.35 -34.71 -4.96
CA LEU A 234 -38.54 -35.14 -5.69
C LEU A 234 -39.08 -36.43 -5.03
N PRO A 235 -40.41 -36.54 -4.78
CA PRO A 235 -40.97 -37.80 -4.30
C PRO A 235 -40.68 -38.88 -5.35
N ALA A 236 -40.20 -40.04 -4.91
CA ALA A 236 -39.97 -41.18 -5.79
C ALA A 236 -41.26 -41.45 -6.57
N ALA A 237 -41.18 -41.42 -7.90
CA ALA A 237 -42.32 -41.67 -8.76
C ALA A 237 -42.95 -43.01 -8.36
N THR A 238 -44.17 -42.96 -7.81
CA THR A 238 -44.94 -44.16 -7.50
C THR A 238 -45.06 -44.95 -8.80
N PRO A 239 -44.59 -46.21 -8.87
CA PRO A 239 -44.71 -46.97 -10.10
C PRO A 239 -46.19 -47.07 -10.46
N SER A 240 -46.58 -46.49 -11.60
CA SER A 240 -47.93 -46.60 -12.13
C SER A 240 -48.26 -48.07 -12.30
N VAL A 241 -49.20 -48.57 -11.49
CA VAL A 241 -49.74 -49.92 -11.62
C VAL A 241 -50.27 -50.06 -13.07
N PRO A 242 -49.81 -51.03 -13.86
CA PRO A 242 -50.31 -51.21 -15.21
C PRO A 242 -51.79 -51.59 -15.12
N THR A 243 -52.66 -50.72 -15.62
CA THR A 243 -54.08 -50.99 -15.81
C THR A 243 -54.21 -52.17 -16.76
N GLN A 244 -54.64 -53.32 -16.24
CA GLN A 244 -54.96 -54.50 -17.04
C GLN A 244 -56.10 -54.12 -18.02
N PRO A 245 -56.00 -54.45 -19.32
CA PRO A 245 -57.11 -54.22 -20.24
C PRO A 245 -58.26 -55.16 -19.85
N SER A 246 -59.40 -54.57 -19.52
CA SER A 246 -60.65 -55.28 -19.30
C SER A 246 -61.04 -56.00 -20.60
N ALA A 247 -60.98 -57.32 -20.58
CA ALA A 247 -61.54 -58.16 -21.63
C ALA A 247 -63.07 -57.97 -21.65
N VAL A 248 -63.58 -57.46 -22.77
CA VAL A 248 -65.01 -57.49 -23.11
C VAL A 248 -65.17 -58.51 -24.23
N ALA A 249 -66.15 -59.40 -24.04
CA ALA A 249 -66.45 -60.58 -24.84
C ALA A 249 -66.72 -60.31 -26.32
#